data_AF-A0AAN7ELA5-F1
#
_entry.id   AF-A0AAN7ELA5-F1
#
_cell.length_a   1.000
_cell.length_b   1.000
_cell.length_c   1.000
_cell.angle_alpha   90.00
_cell.angle_beta   90.00
_cell.angle_gamma   90.00
#
_symmetry.space_group_name_H-M   'P 1'
#
loop_
_entity.id
_entity.type
_entity.pdbx_description
1 polymer ?
#
loop_
_entity_poly.entity_id
_entity_poly.type
_entity_poly.pdbx_seq_one_letter_code
_entity_poly.pdbx_strand_id
1 'polypeptide(L)'
;MEDERVEKLNQAARIERLNQAALGGYINDFYNLIKEDVKILEHIDELPFVETPLHKVASARETHIPFAMEMLRLKPSFVRKLNPDGLSPIHVALLNGKTQVVHWLLKVDGDLVRVKGREGMTPLHDAAATEDHLDLLVKFLKVCPDSIEDVTIRNETALHVAVKCKKLEAFKHLVEWVRQNKSKKTMLWKRKILNWKDEEGNTVLYVAVSTNQPKAVRLLLDSGPSGVDINAKNLEDHTAGDILVKRQQVEYSISSMEMTEMLQRAEVTKCARYLLSIVLTLEEIRLLQVDKWAKISDDRRNVLLVVATLLMTVTYQGLLSPPGGLWQDDYNPGSNMPNATKPDYRSLNETAPYLQNIAGTAIGVRFYFFWVFLLTNTLTFMLSYTIVLLVIPSGYFILRIALGSLSLCYVASMAVIFPIYFLYTYALVLVILFFFLLFTHYLYLQYAFVSKGIIEVRVRPNAILECYLYFNKVV
;
A
#
# COMPACT_ATOMS: atom_id res chain seq x y z
N MET A 1 -47.72 -14.72 -37.52
CA MET A 1 -46.72 -13.70 -37.89
C MET A 1 -47.28 -12.29 -37.79
N GLU A 2 -48.46 -12.02 -38.33
CA GLU A 2 -49.08 -10.68 -38.27
C GLU A 2 -49.47 -10.29 -36.83
N ASP A 3 -50.17 -11.16 -36.11
CA ASP A 3 -50.59 -10.91 -34.72
C ASP A 3 -49.41 -10.71 -33.75
N GLU A 4 -48.32 -11.47 -33.93
CA GLU A 4 -47.11 -11.32 -33.11
C GLU A 4 -46.40 -9.98 -33.38
N ARG A 5 -46.47 -9.49 -34.63
CA ARG A 5 -45.91 -8.20 -35.01
C ARG A 5 -46.74 -7.05 -34.46
N VAL A 6 -48.07 -7.19 -34.46
CA VAL A 6 -49.00 -6.24 -33.87
C VAL A 6 -48.80 -6.15 -32.36
N GLU A 7 -48.63 -7.27 -31.66
CA GLU A 7 -48.41 -7.24 -30.21
C GLU A 7 -47.07 -6.59 -29.84
N LYS A 8 -45.99 -6.84 -30.60
CA LYS A 8 -44.70 -6.15 -30.40
C LYS A 8 -44.82 -4.63 -30.60
N LEU A 9 -45.60 -4.18 -31.60
CA LEU A 9 -45.87 -2.77 -31.85
C LEU A 9 -46.67 -2.14 -30.70
N ASN A 10 -47.71 -2.82 -30.22
CA ASN A 10 -48.51 -2.37 -29.08
C ASN A 10 -47.67 -2.27 -27.81
N GLN A 11 -46.80 -3.24 -27.57
CA GLN A 11 -45.89 -3.26 -26.43
C GLN A 11 -44.88 -2.10 -26.49
N ALA A 12 -44.27 -1.86 -27.65
CA ALA A 12 -43.37 -0.71 -27.84
C ALA A 12 -44.09 0.63 -27.60
N ALA A 13 -45.34 0.76 -28.05
CA ALA A 13 -46.15 1.95 -27.82
C ALA A 13 -46.49 2.16 -26.33
N ARG A 14 -46.74 1.08 -25.57
CA ARG A 14 -46.94 1.16 -24.10
C ARG A 14 -45.67 1.60 -23.39
N ILE A 15 -44.50 1.07 -23.76
CA ILE A 15 -43.20 1.47 -23.20
C ILE A 15 -42.94 2.95 -23.48
N GLU A 16 -43.23 3.42 -24.69
CA GLU A 16 -43.08 4.84 -25.03
C GLU A 16 -44.01 5.74 -24.21
N ARG A 17 -45.29 5.37 -24.05
CA ARG A 17 -46.21 6.11 -23.16
C ARG A 17 -45.71 6.14 -21.72
N LEU A 18 -45.13 5.04 -21.23
CA LEU A 18 -44.53 4.98 -19.89
C LEU A 18 -43.32 5.92 -19.77
N ASN A 19 -42.48 5.97 -20.79
CA ASN A 19 -41.35 6.87 -20.90
C ASN A 19 -41.78 8.35 -20.92
N GLN A 20 -42.88 8.68 -21.59
CA GLN A 20 -43.46 10.03 -21.57
C GLN A 20 -44.04 10.40 -20.19
N ALA A 21 -44.74 9.47 -19.53
CA ALA A 21 -45.22 9.68 -18.17
C ALA A 21 -44.07 9.96 -17.19
N ALA A 22 -42.94 9.27 -17.37
CA ALA A 22 -41.72 9.50 -16.59
C ALA A 22 -41.08 10.85 -16.86
N LEU A 23 -41.10 11.30 -18.12
CA LEU A 23 -40.56 12.60 -18.54
C LEU A 23 -41.35 13.78 -17.95
N GLY A 24 -42.67 13.62 -17.75
CA GLY A 24 -43.53 14.62 -17.09
C GLY A 24 -43.77 14.38 -15.59
N GLY A 25 -43.26 13.29 -15.02
CA GLY A 25 -43.45 12.94 -13.61
C GLY A 25 -44.89 12.54 -13.24
N TYR A 26 -45.69 12.09 -14.20
CA TYR A 26 -47.11 11.76 -14.00
C TYR A 26 -47.30 10.36 -13.38
N ILE A 27 -47.32 10.31 -12.04
CA ILE A 27 -47.47 9.05 -11.29
C ILE A 27 -48.82 8.37 -11.55
N ASN A 28 -49.89 9.13 -11.76
CA ASN A 28 -51.21 8.55 -12.05
C ASN A 28 -51.23 7.82 -13.40
N ASP A 29 -50.61 8.41 -14.43
CA ASP A 29 -50.50 7.80 -15.76
C ASP A 29 -49.65 6.53 -15.71
N PHE A 30 -48.61 6.52 -14.87
CA PHE A 30 -47.82 5.32 -14.60
C PHE A 30 -48.68 4.17 -14.05
N TYR A 31 -49.51 4.41 -13.03
CA TYR A 31 -50.39 3.37 -12.50
C TYR A 31 -51.51 2.98 -13.47
N ASN A 32 -51.98 3.90 -14.33
CA ASN A 32 -52.93 3.57 -15.38
C ASN A 32 -52.31 2.61 -16.41
N LEU A 33 -51.06 2.84 -16.81
CA LEU A 33 -50.33 1.94 -17.72
C LEU A 33 -50.06 0.56 -17.10
N ILE A 34 -49.79 0.48 -15.78
CA ILE A 34 -49.68 -0.81 -15.08
C ILE A 34 -51.02 -1.56 -15.07
N LYS A 35 -52.17 -0.86 -14.97
CA LYS A 35 -53.49 -1.50 -15.06
C LYS A 35 -53.78 -2.01 -16.46
N GLU A 36 -53.35 -1.29 -17.50
CA GLU A 36 -53.46 -1.73 -18.89
C GLU A 36 -52.61 -2.99 -19.15
N ASP A 37 -51.40 -3.04 -18.58
CA ASP A 37 -50.47 -4.16 -18.73
C ASP A 37 -49.69 -4.41 -17.44
N VAL A 38 -50.14 -5.40 -16.67
CA VAL A 38 -49.56 -5.76 -15.36
C VAL A 38 -48.11 -6.22 -15.48
N LYS A 39 -47.70 -6.72 -16.65
CA LYS A 39 -46.35 -7.25 -16.89
C LYS A 39 -45.43 -6.22 -17.57
N ILE A 40 -45.86 -4.97 -17.78
CA ILE A 40 -45.07 -3.97 -18.51
C ILE A 40 -43.65 -3.79 -17.93
N LEU A 41 -43.51 -3.77 -16.61
CA LEU A 41 -42.22 -3.60 -15.94
C LEU A 41 -41.32 -4.84 -16.06
N GLU A 42 -41.90 -6.04 -16.03
CA GLU A 42 -41.15 -7.29 -16.21
C GLU A 42 -40.62 -7.40 -17.64
N HIS A 43 -41.45 -7.09 -18.64
CA HIS A 43 -41.01 -7.12 -20.03
C HIS A 43 -39.86 -6.14 -20.30
N ILE A 44 -39.90 -4.93 -19.72
CA ILE A 44 -38.79 -3.99 -19.84
C ILE A 44 -37.55 -4.56 -19.13
N ASP A 45 -37.71 -5.22 -17.98
CA ASP A 45 -36.58 -5.80 -17.24
C ASP A 45 -35.96 -7.02 -17.92
N GLU A 46 -36.70 -7.76 -18.73
CA GLU A 46 -36.17 -8.88 -19.52
C GLU A 46 -35.26 -8.41 -20.65
N LEU A 47 -35.46 -7.18 -21.15
CA LEU A 47 -34.64 -6.63 -22.23
C LEU A 47 -33.23 -6.27 -21.71
N PRO A 48 -32.15 -6.76 -22.36
CA PRO A 48 -30.79 -6.48 -21.92
C PRO A 48 -30.43 -5.00 -22.08
N PHE A 49 -30.84 -4.38 -23.19
CA PHE A 49 -30.68 -2.97 -23.49
C PHE A 49 -32.05 -2.36 -23.80
N VAL A 50 -32.47 -1.38 -23.00
CA VAL A 50 -33.77 -0.72 -23.18
C VAL A 50 -33.73 0.67 -22.54
N GLU A 51 -34.35 1.63 -23.23
CA GLU A 51 -34.57 2.96 -22.69
C GLU A 51 -35.66 2.87 -21.60
N THR A 52 -35.22 2.73 -20.35
CA THR A 52 -36.13 2.67 -19.20
C THR A 52 -36.69 4.04 -18.84
N PRO A 53 -37.84 4.09 -18.14
CA PRO A 53 -38.40 5.32 -17.59
C PRO A 53 -37.41 6.12 -16.74
N LEU A 54 -36.46 5.45 -16.09
CA LEU A 54 -35.46 6.09 -15.26
C LEU A 54 -34.40 6.86 -16.09
N HIS A 55 -34.09 6.39 -17.30
CA HIS A 55 -33.28 7.18 -18.25
C HIS A 55 -34.00 8.47 -18.64
N LYS A 56 -35.33 8.41 -18.85
CA LYS A 56 -36.13 9.61 -19.14
C LYS A 56 -36.11 10.60 -18.00
N VAL A 57 -36.31 10.16 -16.75
CA VAL A 57 -36.16 11.05 -15.57
C VAL A 57 -34.75 11.65 -15.51
N ALA A 58 -33.71 10.88 -15.81
CA ALA A 58 -32.33 11.35 -15.85
C ALA A 58 -32.04 12.36 -16.99
N SER A 59 -32.83 12.35 -18.06
CA SER A 59 -32.75 13.30 -19.18
C SER A 59 -33.72 14.49 -19.08
N ALA A 60 -34.72 14.40 -18.21
CA ALA A 60 -35.82 15.36 -18.13
C ALA A 60 -35.34 16.77 -17.76
N ARG A 61 -36.04 17.79 -18.26
CA ARG A 61 -35.73 19.19 -17.91
C ARG A 61 -35.94 19.44 -16.42
N GLU A 62 -37.05 18.97 -15.87
CA GLU A 62 -37.41 19.05 -14.46
C GLU A 62 -37.11 17.74 -13.72
N THR A 63 -36.68 17.84 -12.46
CA THR A 63 -36.25 16.69 -11.66
C THR A 63 -37.45 15.97 -11.03
N HIS A 64 -37.97 14.92 -11.66
CA HIS A 64 -39.12 14.15 -11.15
C HIS A 64 -38.71 13.00 -10.19
N ILE A 65 -38.03 13.33 -9.10
CA ILE A 65 -37.58 12.34 -8.08
C ILE A 65 -38.75 11.50 -7.51
N PRO A 66 -39.95 12.05 -7.18
CA PRO A 66 -41.04 11.24 -6.64
C PRO A 66 -41.48 10.12 -7.58
N PHE A 67 -41.55 10.40 -8.88
CA PHE A 67 -41.84 9.40 -9.89
C PHE A 67 -40.77 8.30 -9.90
N ALA A 68 -39.49 8.69 -9.91
CA ALA A 68 -38.38 7.74 -9.92
C ALA A 68 -38.34 6.87 -8.65
N MET A 69 -38.69 7.44 -7.48
CA MET A 69 -38.83 6.69 -6.22
C MET A 69 -39.95 5.67 -6.29
N GLU A 70 -41.13 6.05 -6.78
CA GLU A 70 -42.26 5.12 -6.95
C GLU A 70 -41.91 3.99 -7.93
N MET A 71 -41.25 4.32 -9.05
CA MET A 71 -40.77 3.34 -10.03
C MET A 71 -39.77 2.35 -9.42
N LEU A 72 -38.73 2.84 -8.73
CA LEU A 72 -37.72 1.98 -8.12
C LEU A 72 -38.25 1.16 -6.96
N ARG A 73 -39.29 1.62 -6.25
CA ARG A 73 -39.98 0.80 -5.24
C ARG A 73 -40.59 -0.46 -5.87
N LEU A 74 -41.15 -0.33 -7.07
CA LEU A 74 -41.76 -1.45 -7.79
C LEU A 74 -40.72 -2.29 -8.52
N LYS A 75 -39.70 -1.67 -9.11
CA LYS A 75 -38.68 -2.36 -9.91
C LYS A 75 -37.26 -1.78 -9.70
N PRO A 76 -36.54 -2.24 -8.64
CA PRO A 76 -35.21 -1.72 -8.32
C PRO A 76 -34.15 -1.96 -9.40
N SER A 77 -34.29 -3.04 -10.19
CA SER A 77 -33.31 -3.42 -11.23
C SER A 77 -33.07 -2.35 -12.29
N PHE A 78 -34.06 -1.47 -12.53
CA PHE A 78 -33.97 -0.39 -13.51
C PHE A 78 -32.84 0.61 -13.22
N VAL A 79 -32.38 0.71 -11.97
CA VAL A 79 -31.30 1.61 -11.56
C VAL A 79 -29.95 1.27 -12.22
N ARG A 80 -29.77 0.02 -12.66
CA ARG A 80 -28.54 -0.50 -13.29
C ARG A 80 -28.71 -0.87 -14.77
N LYS A 81 -29.92 -0.81 -15.31
CA LYS A 81 -30.19 -1.14 -16.72
C LYS A 81 -29.46 -0.21 -17.66
N LEU A 82 -29.03 -0.73 -18.81
CA LEU A 82 -28.40 0.05 -19.86
C LEU A 82 -29.42 0.34 -20.95
N ASN A 83 -29.40 1.55 -21.49
CA ASN A 83 -30.15 1.89 -22.69
C ASN A 83 -29.42 1.41 -23.96
N PRO A 84 -30.00 1.58 -25.17
CA PRO A 84 -29.35 1.18 -26.43
C PRO A 84 -28.00 1.88 -26.71
N ASP A 85 -27.74 3.03 -26.09
CA ASP A 85 -26.43 3.70 -26.17
C ASP A 85 -25.39 3.08 -25.22
N GLY A 86 -25.78 2.08 -24.43
CA GLY A 86 -24.94 1.44 -23.41
C GLY A 86 -24.80 2.28 -22.15
N LEU A 87 -25.69 3.25 -21.91
CA LEU A 87 -25.62 4.15 -20.77
C LEU A 87 -26.62 3.71 -19.70
N SER A 88 -26.22 3.74 -18.42
CA SER A 88 -27.17 3.57 -17.32
C SER A 88 -27.81 4.92 -16.93
N PRO A 89 -28.87 4.94 -16.11
CA PRO A 89 -29.53 6.19 -15.72
C PRO A 89 -28.59 7.20 -15.05
N ILE A 90 -27.58 6.75 -14.30
CA ILE A 90 -26.57 7.65 -13.72
C ILE A 90 -25.64 8.26 -14.78
N HIS A 91 -25.30 7.53 -15.85
CA HIS A 91 -24.52 8.07 -16.98
C HIS A 91 -25.33 9.14 -17.73
N VAL A 92 -26.61 8.87 -18.02
CA VAL A 92 -27.51 9.84 -18.66
C VAL A 92 -27.68 11.10 -17.80
N ALA A 93 -27.77 10.94 -16.48
CA ALA A 93 -27.84 12.08 -15.56
C ALA A 93 -26.56 12.92 -15.57
N LEU A 94 -25.38 12.28 -15.65
CA LEU A 94 -24.09 12.97 -15.78
C LEU A 94 -23.98 13.73 -17.10
N LEU A 95 -24.25 13.07 -18.23
CA LEU A 95 -24.19 13.70 -19.56
C LEU A 95 -25.10 14.93 -19.67
N ASN A 96 -26.26 14.93 -19.00
CA ASN A 96 -27.20 16.04 -18.98
C ASN A 96 -26.99 17.04 -17.83
N GLY A 97 -25.91 16.90 -17.05
CA GLY A 97 -25.59 17.79 -15.93
C GLY A 97 -26.61 17.77 -14.77
N LYS A 98 -27.38 16.69 -14.63
CA LYS A 98 -28.44 16.53 -13.61
C LYS A 98 -27.86 16.07 -12.28
N THR A 99 -27.06 16.93 -11.66
CA THR A 99 -26.37 16.67 -10.38
C THR A 99 -27.32 16.24 -9.26
N GLN A 100 -28.54 16.79 -9.20
CA GLN A 100 -29.57 16.40 -8.23
C GLN A 100 -30.00 14.93 -8.39
N VAL A 101 -30.20 14.48 -9.63
CA VAL A 101 -30.55 13.08 -9.94
C VAL A 101 -29.39 12.17 -9.57
N VAL A 102 -28.14 12.55 -9.89
CA VAL A 102 -26.95 11.79 -9.50
C VAL A 102 -26.84 11.64 -7.97
N HIS A 103 -26.99 12.74 -7.23
CA HIS A 103 -26.96 12.69 -5.76
C HIS A 103 -28.06 11.80 -5.18
N TRP A 104 -29.24 11.81 -5.77
CA TRP A 104 -30.33 10.94 -5.36
C TRP A 104 -30.03 9.47 -5.69
N LEU A 105 -29.56 9.16 -6.90
CA LEU A 105 -29.17 7.80 -7.29
C LEU A 105 -28.10 7.21 -6.36
N LEU A 106 -27.09 8.01 -5.99
CA LEU A 106 -26.07 7.59 -5.02
C LEU A 106 -26.60 7.33 -3.60
N LYS A 107 -27.73 7.94 -3.22
CA LYS A 107 -28.39 7.64 -1.93
C LYS A 107 -29.16 6.34 -1.99
N VAL A 108 -29.70 5.99 -3.17
CA VAL A 108 -30.38 4.71 -3.38
C VAL A 108 -29.37 3.58 -3.36
N ASP A 109 -28.27 3.71 -4.10
CA ASP A 109 -27.23 2.70 -4.18
C ASP A 109 -25.87 3.37 -4.47
N GLY A 110 -24.96 3.28 -3.48
CA GLY A 110 -23.61 3.87 -3.58
C GLY A 110 -22.69 3.15 -4.56
N ASP A 111 -22.97 1.88 -4.86
CA ASP A 111 -22.18 1.08 -5.78
C ASP A 111 -22.48 1.40 -7.26
N LEU A 112 -23.44 2.31 -7.52
CA LEU A 112 -23.71 2.82 -8.87
C LEU A 112 -22.50 3.52 -9.48
N VAL A 113 -21.60 4.06 -8.66
CA VAL A 113 -20.32 4.67 -9.10
C VAL A 113 -19.46 3.69 -9.90
N ARG A 114 -19.65 2.38 -9.73
CA ARG A 114 -18.90 1.31 -10.39
C ARG A 114 -19.65 0.66 -11.55
N VAL A 115 -20.87 1.10 -11.87
CA VAL A 115 -21.63 0.54 -13.00
C VAL A 115 -20.89 0.85 -14.29
N LYS A 116 -20.65 -0.20 -15.09
CA LYS A 116 -19.98 -0.08 -16.37
C LYS A 116 -21.00 0.14 -17.48
N GLY A 117 -20.93 1.29 -18.13
CA GLY A 117 -21.66 1.59 -19.35
C GLY A 117 -20.87 1.22 -20.60
N ARG A 118 -21.09 1.98 -21.67
CA ARG A 118 -20.40 1.86 -22.95
C ARG A 118 -18.88 1.95 -22.77
N GLU A 119 -18.14 1.10 -23.49
CA GLU A 119 -16.68 0.97 -23.38
C GLU A 119 -16.18 0.61 -21.96
N GLY A 120 -17.05 0.09 -21.10
CA GLY A 120 -16.71 -0.21 -19.72
C GLY A 120 -16.45 1.05 -18.88
N MET A 121 -16.83 2.23 -19.36
CA MET A 121 -16.72 3.47 -18.60
C MET A 121 -17.63 3.42 -17.38
N THR A 122 -17.14 3.95 -16.27
CA THR A 122 -17.93 4.11 -15.05
C THR A 122 -18.30 5.59 -14.87
N PRO A 123 -19.29 5.92 -14.02
CA PRO A 123 -19.59 7.30 -13.66
C PRO A 123 -18.38 8.13 -13.21
N LEU A 124 -17.38 7.49 -12.58
CA LEU A 124 -16.14 8.17 -12.22
C LEU A 124 -15.32 8.57 -13.46
N HIS A 125 -15.28 7.73 -14.50
CA HIS A 125 -14.62 8.05 -15.77
C HIS A 125 -15.33 9.22 -16.48
N ASP A 126 -16.65 9.21 -16.54
CA ASP A 126 -17.44 10.32 -17.12
C ASP A 126 -17.18 11.64 -16.38
N ALA A 127 -17.19 11.61 -15.04
CA ALA A 127 -16.89 12.80 -14.24
C ALA A 127 -15.43 13.25 -14.36
N ALA A 128 -14.50 12.35 -14.69
CA ALA A 128 -13.11 12.68 -14.97
C ALA A 128 -12.89 13.24 -16.39
N ALA A 129 -13.80 12.94 -17.33
CA ALA A 129 -13.75 13.41 -18.71
C ALA A 129 -14.20 14.87 -18.87
N THR A 130 -14.80 15.49 -17.85
CA THR A 130 -15.28 16.88 -17.85
C THR A 130 -14.83 17.66 -16.61
N GLU A 131 -14.92 18.99 -16.65
CA GLU A 131 -14.67 19.86 -15.47
C GLU A 131 -15.97 20.34 -14.81
N ASP A 132 -17.12 20.06 -15.41
CA ASP A 132 -18.43 20.50 -14.92
C ASP A 132 -18.91 19.68 -13.70
N HIS A 133 -18.20 18.60 -13.38
CA HIS A 133 -18.62 17.60 -12.39
C HIS A 133 -17.58 17.39 -11.27
N LEU A 134 -16.72 18.38 -10.99
CA LEU A 134 -15.69 18.25 -9.93
C LEU A 134 -16.28 17.91 -8.55
N ASP A 135 -17.42 18.49 -8.18
CA ASP A 135 -18.11 18.18 -6.93
C ASP A 135 -18.59 16.72 -6.88
N LEU A 136 -19.10 16.21 -8.00
CA LEU A 136 -19.52 14.82 -8.16
C LEU A 136 -18.33 13.87 -8.15
N LEU A 137 -17.22 14.23 -8.77
CA LEU A 137 -15.97 13.48 -8.77
C LEU A 137 -15.49 13.23 -7.33
N VAL A 138 -15.40 14.28 -6.53
CA VAL A 138 -15.02 14.17 -5.10
C VAL A 138 -16.04 13.37 -4.32
N LYS A 139 -17.34 13.52 -4.62
CA LYS A 139 -18.41 12.76 -3.97
C LYS A 139 -18.33 11.27 -4.29
N PHE A 140 -18.10 10.89 -5.54
CA PHE A 140 -17.95 9.51 -5.99
C PHE A 140 -16.80 8.81 -5.25
N LEU A 141 -15.65 9.47 -5.16
CA LEU A 141 -14.49 8.96 -4.43
C LEU A 141 -14.74 8.80 -2.92
N LYS A 142 -15.56 9.68 -2.33
CA LYS A 142 -15.99 9.55 -0.92
C LYS A 142 -16.98 8.41 -0.69
N VAL A 143 -17.93 8.21 -1.59
CA VAL A 143 -18.96 7.17 -1.49
C VAL A 143 -18.36 5.79 -1.74
N CYS A 144 -17.55 5.66 -2.78
CA CYS A 144 -16.90 4.42 -3.17
C CYS A 144 -15.42 4.67 -3.48
N PRO A 145 -14.51 4.63 -2.48
CA PRO A 145 -13.08 4.87 -2.69
C PRO A 145 -12.43 3.89 -3.66
N ASP A 146 -12.98 2.68 -3.79
CA ASP A 146 -12.45 1.62 -4.64
C ASP A 146 -12.72 1.86 -6.14
N SER A 147 -13.58 2.82 -6.50
CA SER A 147 -13.89 3.14 -7.90
C SER A 147 -12.69 3.72 -8.67
N ILE A 148 -11.68 4.23 -7.96
CA ILE A 148 -10.43 4.69 -8.57
C ILE A 148 -9.63 3.55 -9.24
N GLU A 149 -9.89 2.30 -8.84
CA GLU A 149 -9.25 1.11 -9.40
C GLU A 149 -9.99 0.56 -10.62
N ASP A 150 -11.17 1.09 -10.93
CA ASP A 150 -11.94 0.63 -12.08
C ASP A 150 -11.29 1.08 -13.39
N VAL A 151 -11.41 0.21 -14.38
CA VAL A 151 -10.83 0.41 -15.71
C VAL A 151 -11.87 0.22 -16.80
N THR A 152 -11.69 0.98 -17.88
CA THR A 152 -12.41 0.83 -19.16
C THR A 152 -12.00 -0.45 -19.89
N ILE A 153 -12.62 -0.75 -21.04
CA ILE A 153 -12.20 -1.87 -21.90
C ILE A 153 -10.75 -1.71 -22.41
N ARG A 154 -10.27 -0.48 -22.57
CA ARG A 154 -8.89 -0.15 -22.93
C ARG A 154 -7.93 -0.15 -21.74
N ASN A 155 -8.36 -0.75 -20.62
CA ASN A 155 -7.61 -0.77 -19.36
C ASN A 155 -7.25 0.63 -18.81
N GLU A 156 -7.99 1.67 -19.19
CA GLU A 156 -7.75 3.05 -18.77
C GLU A 156 -8.39 3.29 -17.40
N THR A 157 -7.64 3.87 -16.47
CA THR A 157 -8.20 4.39 -15.21
C THR A 157 -8.77 5.80 -15.41
N ALA A 158 -9.54 6.30 -14.44
CA ALA A 158 -10.03 7.69 -14.44
C ALA A 158 -8.90 8.74 -14.59
N LEU A 159 -7.68 8.43 -14.10
CA LEU A 159 -6.51 9.28 -14.30
C LEU A 159 -6.10 9.36 -15.78
N HIS A 160 -6.15 8.25 -16.53
CA HIS A 160 -5.88 8.22 -17.97
C HIS A 160 -6.92 9.05 -18.73
N VAL A 161 -8.21 8.86 -18.41
CA VAL A 161 -9.31 9.59 -19.06
C VAL A 161 -9.18 11.10 -18.84
N ALA A 162 -8.93 11.56 -17.60
CA ALA A 162 -8.74 12.98 -17.32
C ALA A 162 -7.60 13.61 -18.14
N VAL A 163 -6.49 12.89 -18.30
CA VAL A 163 -5.37 13.36 -19.14
C VAL A 163 -5.74 13.30 -20.62
N LYS A 164 -6.32 12.22 -21.14
CA LYS A 164 -6.73 12.13 -22.57
C LYS A 164 -7.73 13.24 -22.93
N CYS A 165 -8.65 13.59 -22.03
CA CYS A 165 -9.62 14.67 -22.19
C CYS A 165 -9.09 16.07 -21.84
N LYS A 166 -7.81 16.21 -21.45
CA LYS A 166 -7.14 17.47 -21.06
C LYS A 166 -7.84 18.21 -19.91
N LYS A 167 -8.39 17.48 -18.94
CA LYS A 167 -9.11 18.02 -17.77
C LYS A 167 -8.17 18.10 -16.56
N LEU A 168 -7.44 19.21 -16.46
CA LEU A 168 -6.37 19.36 -15.48
C LEU A 168 -6.90 19.40 -14.04
N GLU A 169 -8.02 20.08 -13.80
CA GLU A 169 -8.55 20.18 -12.43
C GLU A 169 -9.14 18.85 -11.96
N ALA A 170 -9.83 18.10 -12.84
CA ALA A 170 -10.29 16.75 -12.53
C ALA A 170 -9.10 15.82 -12.23
N PHE A 171 -8.06 15.87 -13.06
CA PHE A 171 -6.82 15.13 -12.86
C PHE A 171 -6.15 15.45 -11.51
N LYS A 172 -6.05 16.74 -11.16
CA LYS A 172 -5.48 17.20 -9.89
C LYS A 172 -6.24 16.65 -8.68
N HIS A 173 -7.58 16.66 -8.72
CA HIS A 173 -8.40 16.09 -7.65
C HIS A 173 -8.19 14.58 -7.51
N LEU A 174 -8.09 13.85 -8.62
CA LEU A 174 -7.81 12.41 -8.62
C LEU A 174 -6.42 12.10 -8.03
N VAL A 175 -5.38 12.81 -8.46
CA VAL A 175 -4.02 12.66 -7.93
C VAL A 175 -3.98 12.98 -6.43
N GLU A 176 -4.62 14.08 -6.01
CA GLU A 176 -4.65 14.46 -4.60
C GLU A 176 -5.44 13.44 -3.76
N TRP A 177 -6.53 12.88 -4.29
CA TRP A 177 -7.23 11.77 -3.63
C TRP A 177 -6.33 10.55 -3.44
N VAL A 178 -5.60 10.12 -4.47
CA VAL A 178 -4.63 9.01 -4.38
C VAL A 178 -3.54 9.32 -3.35
N ARG A 179 -3.12 10.58 -3.20
CA ARG A 179 -2.14 11.01 -2.20
C ARG A 179 -2.69 10.99 -0.78
N GLN A 180 -3.90 11.50 -0.57
CA GLN A 180 -4.49 11.72 0.75
C GLN A 180 -5.24 10.51 1.31
N ASN A 181 -5.64 9.53 0.49
CA ASN A 181 -6.44 8.41 0.95
C ASN A 181 -5.74 7.60 2.06
N LYS A 182 -6.27 7.68 3.28
CA LYS A 182 -5.74 7.06 4.51
C LYS A 182 -6.19 5.61 4.72
N SER A 183 -7.14 5.12 3.92
CA SER A 183 -7.79 3.80 4.13
C SER A 183 -6.91 2.65 3.63
N LYS A 184 -6.24 2.83 2.48
CA LYS A 184 -5.32 1.86 1.85
C LYS A 184 -3.88 2.39 1.86
N LYS A 185 -3.29 2.54 3.06
CA LYS A 185 -1.92 3.06 3.29
C LYS A 185 -0.83 2.07 2.82
N THR A 186 -0.77 1.77 1.53
CA THR A 186 0.41 1.10 0.99
C THR A 186 0.89 1.88 -0.22
N MET A 187 2.12 2.35 -0.17
CA MET A 187 2.87 2.94 -1.26
C MET A 187 2.83 2.04 -2.48
N LEU A 188 2.81 0.71 -2.30
CA LEU A 188 2.55 -0.26 -3.36
C LEU A 188 1.22 -0.02 -4.08
N TRP A 189 0.14 0.28 -3.35
CA TRP A 189 -1.16 0.60 -3.96
C TRP A 189 -1.09 1.93 -4.72
N LYS A 190 -0.52 2.98 -4.13
CA LYS A 190 -0.35 4.28 -4.83
C LYS A 190 0.48 4.12 -6.10
N ARG A 191 1.57 3.36 -6.01
CA ARG A 191 2.45 3.04 -7.14
C ARG A 191 1.73 2.22 -8.19
N LYS A 192 0.88 1.27 -7.79
CA LYS A 192 0.05 0.48 -8.71
C LYS A 192 -0.91 1.37 -9.49
N ILE A 193 -1.62 2.29 -8.81
CA ILE A 193 -2.60 3.17 -9.45
C ILE A 193 -1.95 4.20 -10.37
N LEU A 194 -0.85 4.83 -9.93
CA LEU A 194 -0.15 5.85 -10.72
C LEU A 194 0.63 5.26 -11.91
N ASN A 195 1.02 3.97 -11.85
CA ASN A 195 1.70 3.28 -12.94
C ASN A 195 0.83 2.22 -13.60
N TRP A 196 -0.49 2.33 -13.46
CA TRP A 196 -1.39 1.49 -14.21
C TRP A 196 -1.14 1.72 -15.70
N LYS A 197 -1.18 0.65 -16.48
CA LYS A 197 -0.95 0.67 -17.91
C LYS A 197 -2.27 0.49 -18.65
N ASP A 198 -2.52 1.31 -19.66
CA ASP A 198 -3.64 1.10 -20.60
C ASP A 198 -3.37 -0.12 -21.51
N GLU A 199 -4.28 -0.38 -22.45
CA GLU A 199 -4.22 -1.51 -23.40
C GLU A 199 -2.93 -1.52 -24.23
N GLU A 200 -2.40 -0.35 -24.58
CA GLU A 200 -1.13 -0.22 -25.31
C GLU A 200 0.10 -0.26 -24.37
N GLY A 201 -0.11 -0.45 -23.07
CA GLY A 201 0.96 -0.49 -22.08
C GLY A 201 1.41 0.89 -21.58
N ASN A 202 0.73 1.98 -21.97
CA ASN A 202 1.10 3.33 -21.61
C ASN A 202 0.68 3.64 -20.18
N THR A 203 1.58 4.27 -19.41
CA THR A 203 1.21 4.83 -18.10
C THR A 203 0.57 6.21 -18.26
N VAL A 204 -0.10 6.69 -17.22
CA VAL A 204 -0.66 8.05 -17.22
C VAL A 204 0.42 9.13 -17.45
N LEU A 205 1.66 8.89 -16.99
CA LEU A 205 2.79 9.76 -17.28
C LEU A 205 3.09 9.79 -18.78
N TYR A 206 3.15 8.62 -19.42
CA TYR A 206 3.34 8.51 -20.87
C TYR A 206 2.25 9.28 -21.61
N VAL A 207 0.98 9.10 -21.24
CA VAL A 207 -0.15 9.81 -21.88
C VAL A 207 -0.07 11.32 -21.66
N ALA A 208 0.35 11.80 -20.50
CA ALA A 208 0.52 13.22 -20.21
C ALA A 208 1.61 13.86 -21.08
N VAL A 209 2.71 13.14 -21.31
CA VAL A 209 3.80 13.58 -22.19
C VAL A 209 3.37 13.51 -23.66
N SER A 210 2.75 12.40 -24.07
CA SER A 210 2.32 12.19 -25.46
C SER A 210 1.23 13.18 -25.90
N THR A 211 0.45 13.72 -24.97
CA THR A 211 -0.57 14.76 -25.22
C THR A 211 -0.08 16.19 -24.96
N ASN A 212 1.21 16.38 -24.64
CA ASN A 212 1.88 17.66 -24.37
C ASN A 212 1.25 18.46 -23.21
N GLN A 213 1.13 17.85 -22.03
CA GLN A 213 0.53 18.44 -20.83
C GLN A 213 1.55 18.63 -19.69
N PRO A 214 2.40 19.66 -19.72
CA PRO A 214 3.48 19.86 -18.73
C PRO A 214 2.96 20.00 -17.30
N LYS A 215 1.79 20.63 -17.10
CA LYS A 215 1.16 20.77 -15.78
C LYS A 215 0.74 19.43 -15.18
N ALA A 216 0.22 18.50 -16.00
CA ALA A 216 -0.14 17.16 -15.54
C ALA A 216 1.11 16.34 -15.20
N VAL A 217 2.15 16.42 -16.03
CA VAL A 217 3.48 15.84 -15.74
C VAL A 217 4.03 16.38 -14.42
N ARG A 218 3.90 17.68 -14.18
CA ARG A 218 4.35 18.32 -12.94
C ARG A 218 3.62 17.78 -11.72
N LEU A 219 2.28 17.69 -11.78
CA LEU A 219 1.48 17.12 -10.70
C LEU A 219 1.85 15.65 -10.42
N LEU A 220 2.16 14.88 -11.45
CA LEU A 220 2.62 13.49 -11.31
C LEU A 220 4.00 13.41 -10.66
N LEU A 221 4.95 14.25 -11.05
CA LEU A 221 6.30 14.25 -10.47
C LEU A 221 6.32 14.83 -9.05
N ASP A 222 5.53 15.89 -8.80
CA ASP A 222 5.34 16.51 -7.49
C ASP A 222 4.51 15.63 -6.53
N SER A 223 3.84 14.58 -7.05
CA SER A 223 3.07 13.63 -6.23
C SER A 223 3.91 12.88 -5.20
N GLY A 224 5.24 12.90 -5.36
CA GLY A 224 6.24 12.42 -4.42
C GLY A 224 7.19 11.39 -5.04
N PRO A 225 8.35 11.12 -4.41
CA PRO A 225 9.49 10.51 -5.11
C PRO A 225 9.36 9.01 -5.44
N SER A 226 8.20 8.38 -5.25
CA SER A 226 8.08 6.92 -5.34
C SER A 226 6.76 6.37 -5.90
N GLY A 227 5.88 7.27 -6.36
CA GLY A 227 4.59 6.88 -6.94
C GLY A 227 4.67 6.57 -8.43
N VAL A 228 5.44 7.35 -9.20
CA VAL A 228 5.46 7.31 -10.66
C VAL A 228 6.78 6.75 -11.19
N ASP A 229 6.68 5.77 -12.08
CA ASP A 229 7.79 5.12 -12.78
C ASP A 229 8.02 5.81 -14.12
N ILE A 230 9.08 6.61 -14.18
CA ILE A 230 9.44 7.43 -15.34
C ILE A 230 9.95 6.57 -16.50
N ASN A 231 10.53 5.40 -16.18
CA ASN A 231 11.13 4.49 -17.15
C ASN A 231 10.17 3.36 -17.52
N ALA A 232 8.88 3.49 -17.17
CA ALA A 232 7.88 2.54 -17.58
C ALA A 232 7.76 2.56 -19.10
N LYS A 233 8.01 1.41 -19.71
CA LYS A 233 7.89 1.21 -21.15
C LYS A 233 6.50 0.72 -21.53
N ASN A 234 6.00 1.19 -22.66
CA ASN A 234 4.78 0.68 -23.27
C ASN A 234 5.05 -0.64 -24.02
N LEU A 235 4.04 -1.19 -24.71
CA LEU A 235 4.19 -2.43 -25.49
C LEU A 235 5.15 -2.28 -26.69
N GLU A 236 5.39 -1.06 -27.15
CA GLU A 236 6.36 -0.73 -28.20
C GLU A 236 7.78 -0.47 -27.66
N ASP A 237 8.03 -0.76 -26.38
CA ASP A 237 9.31 -0.53 -25.69
C ASP A 237 9.73 0.95 -25.59
N HIS A 238 8.79 1.89 -25.78
CA HIS A 238 9.02 3.33 -25.64
C HIS A 238 8.71 3.83 -24.22
N THR A 239 9.60 4.65 -23.66
CA THR A 239 9.35 5.41 -22.41
C THR A 239 8.68 6.75 -22.69
N ALA A 240 8.23 7.41 -21.62
CA ALA A 240 7.74 8.79 -21.70
C ALA A 240 8.83 9.77 -22.21
N GLY A 241 10.11 9.51 -21.95
CA GLY A 241 11.22 10.29 -22.49
C GLY A 241 11.39 10.09 -24.00
N ASP A 242 11.28 8.85 -24.47
CA ASP A 242 11.47 8.52 -25.90
C ASP A 242 10.42 9.19 -26.79
N ILE A 243 9.16 9.21 -26.35
CA ILE A 243 8.09 9.90 -27.08
C ILE A 243 8.27 11.43 -27.08
N LEU A 244 8.83 11.99 -26.00
CA LEU A 244 9.13 13.42 -25.94
C LEU A 244 10.20 13.82 -26.96
N VAL A 245 11.26 13.02 -27.09
CA VAL A 245 12.31 13.22 -28.09
C VAL A 245 11.75 13.09 -29.51
N LYS A 246 10.93 12.06 -29.78
CA LYS A 246 10.25 11.91 -31.07
C LYS A 246 9.39 13.13 -31.41
N ARG A 247 8.68 13.70 -30.43
CA ARG A 247 7.88 14.92 -30.63
C ARG A 247 8.74 16.14 -30.90
N GLN A 248 9.87 16.32 -30.21
CA GLN A 248 10.79 17.45 -30.44
C GLN A 248 11.34 17.49 -31.87
N GLN A 249 11.51 16.33 -32.50
CA GLN A 249 11.94 16.24 -33.90
C GLN A 249 10.86 16.73 -34.89
N VAL A 250 9.59 16.71 -34.49
CA VAL A 250 8.44 17.12 -35.32
C VAL A 250 8.00 18.55 -34.99
N GLU A 251 8.06 18.95 -33.72
CA GLU A 251 7.48 20.20 -33.23
C GLU A 251 8.32 20.76 -32.06
N TYR A 252 9.04 21.86 -32.31
CA TYR A 252 9.90 22.50 -31.31
C TYR A 252 9.06 23.43 -30.43
N SER A 253 8.67 22.99 -29.23
CA SER A 253 7.87 23.79 -28.30
C SER A 253 8.58 24.02 -26.96
N ILE A 254 8.36 25.19 -26.35
CA ILE A 254 8.87 25.53 -25.00
C ILE A 254 8.38 24.50 -23.96
N SER A 255 7.14 24.01 -24.12
CA SER A 255 6.56 22.98 -23.24
C SER A 255 7.32 21.65 -23.29
N SER A 256 7.89 21.28 -24.44
CA SER A 256 8.69 20.07 -24.57
C SER A 256 10.01 20.16 -23.82
N MET A 257 10.63 21.34 -23.80
CA MET A 257 11.88 21.60 -23.09
C MET A 257 11.65 21.61 -21.57
N GLU A 258 10.55 22.22 -21.10
CA GLU A 258 10.14 22.16 -19.68
C GLU A 258 9.94 20.71 -19.23
N MET A 259 9.21 19.89 -20.00
CA MET A 259 9.03 18.47 -19.67
C MET A 259 10.34 17.68 -19.70
N THR A 260 11.28 18.02 -20.61
CA THR A 260 12.59 17.35 -20.68
C THR A 260 13.40 17.62 -19.41
N GLU A 261 13.45 18.88 -18.97
CA GLU A 261 14.12 19.27 -17.73
C GLU A 261 13.49 18.58 -16.52
N MET A 262 12.16 18.51 -16.47
CA MET A 262 11.43 17.84 -15.39
C MET A 262 11.74 16.35 -15.31
N LEU A 263 11.75 15.64 -16.45
CA LEU A 263 12.05 14.20 -16.51
C LEU A 263 13.51 13.92 -16.16
N GLN A 264 14.47 14.69 -16.69
CA GLN A 264 15.89 14.55 -16.37
C GLN A 264 16.17 14.80 -14.88
N ARG A 265 15.59 15.87 -14.31
CA ARG A 265 15.71 16.16 -12.88
C ARG A 265 15.15 15.03 -12.03
N ALA A 266 14.04 14.45 -12.46
CA ALA A 266 13.49 13.30 -11.80
C ALA A 266 14.47 12.12 -11.89
N GLU A 267 14.99 11.75 -13.06
CA GLU A 267 15.98 10.66 -13.23
C GLU A 267 17.22 10.80 -12.32
N VAL A 268 17.84 11.98 -12.22
CA VAL A 268 19.04 12.21 -11.40
C VAL A 268 18.80 11.93 -9.91
N THR A 269 17.56 12.11 -9.43
CA THR A 269 17.22 11.79 -8.04
C THR A 269 17.03 10.28 -7.79
N LYS A 270 17.16 9.41 -8.79
CA LYS A 270 16.89 7.95 -8.70
C LYS A 270 17.61 7.25 -7.56
N CYS A 271 18.90 7.53 -7.30
CA CYS A 271 19.64 6.89 -6.21
C CYS A 271 19.10 7.31 -4.83
N ALA A 272 18.88 8.62 -4.63
CA ALA A 272 18.24 9.12 -3.42
C ALA A 272 16.80 8.59 -3.26
N ARG A 273 16.08 8.43 -4.37
CA ARG A 273 14.71 7.88 -4.41
C ARG A 273 14.66 6.38 -4.17
N TYR A 274 15.65 5.62 -4.62
CA TYR A 274 15.79 4.19 -4.36
C TYR A 274 16.09 3.94 -2.87
N LEU A 275 17.04 4.70 -2.31
CA LEU A 275 17.32 4.68 -0.87
C LEU A 275 16.08 5.09 -0.06
N LEU A 276 15.39 6.15 -0.47
CA LEU A 276 14.13 6.57 0.15
C LEU A 276 13.04 5.50 -0.01
N SER A 277 12.97 4.79 -1.13
CA SER A 277 12.02 3.69 -1.34
C SER A 277 12.33 2.52 -0.42
N ILE A 278 13.59 2.19 -0.18
CA ILE A 278 13.98 1.17 0.80
C ILE A 278 13.54 1.63 2.20
N VAL A 279 13.82 2.88 2.57
CA VAL A 279 13.41 3.42 3.87
C VAL A 279 11.89 3.42 4.04
N LEU A 280 11.13 3.84 3.02
CA LEU A 280 9.67 3.87 3.06
C LEU A 280 9.05 2.47 3.04
N THR A 281 9.60 1.52 2.27
CA THR A 281 9.11 0.13 2.28
C THR A 281 9.39 -0.56 3.61
N LEU A 282 10.54 -0.30 4.23
CA LEU A 282 10.84 -0.75 5.59
C LEU A 282 9.89 -0.12 6.62
N GLU A 283 9.56 1.16 6.45
CA GLU A 283 8.57 1.87 7.29
C GLU A 283 7.15 1.27 7.16
N GLU A 284 6.78 0.81 5.96
CA GLU A 284 5.48 0.17 5.73
C GLU A 284 5.39 -1.24 6.29
N ILE A 285 6.43 -2.06 6.11
CA ILE A 285 6.54 -3.36 6.77
C ILE A 285 6.45 -3.16 8.28
N ARG A 286 7.12 -2.12 8.80
CA ARG A 286 7.04 -1.70 10.20
C ARG A 286 5.61 -1.36 10.63
N LEU A 287 4.88 -0.53 9.90
CA LEU A 287 3.50 -0.15 10.26
C LEU A 287 2.52 -1.33 10.22
N LEU A 288 2.62 -2.19 9.20
CA LEU A 288 1.79 -3.39 9.07
C LEU A 288 2.06 -4.39 10.19
N GLN A 289 3.33 -4.58 10.56
CA GLN A 289 3.68 -5.43 11.69
C GLN A 289 3.13 -4.83 12.98
N VAL A 290 3.35 -3.55 13.26
CA VAL A 290 2.84 -2.88 14.47
C VAL A 290 1.32 -3.01 14.62
N ASP A 291 0.56 -2.78 13.54
CA ASP A 291 -0.90 -2.93 13.56
C ASP A 291 -1.34 -4.38 13.84
N LYS A 292 -0.62 -5.36 13.27
CA LYS A 292 -0.90 -6.78 13.49
C LYS A 292 -0.63 -7.17 14.94
N TRP A 293 0.48 -6.71 15.52
CA TRP A 293 0.85 -6.97 16.91
C TRP A 293 -0.04 -6.23 17.91
N ALA A 294 -0.52 -5.02 17.58
CA ALA A 294 -1.45 -4.26 18.40
C ALA A 294 -2.82 -4.94 18.55
N LYS A 295 -3.28 -5.68 17.52
CA LYS A 295 -4.59 -6.35 17.47
C LYS A 295 -4.59 -7.79 18.03
N ILE A 296 -3.50 -8.24 18.66
CA ILE A 296 -3.41 -9.58 19.24
C ILE A 296 -4.30 -9.65 20.50
N SER A 297 -5.13 -10.69 20.60
CA SER A 297 -5.95 -10.97 21.78
C SER A 297 -5.10 -11.22 23.02
N ASP A 298 -5.62 -10.90 24.20
CA ASP A 298 -4.88 -11.05 25.46
C ASP A 298 -4.45 -12.51 25.70
N ASP A 299 -5.23 -13.50 25.27
CA ASP A 299 -4.86 -14.92 25.36
C ASP A 299 -3.60 -15.24 24.53
N ARG A 300 -3.56 -14.79 23.27
CA ARG A 300 -2.41 -15.00 22.38
C ARG A 300 -1.20 -14.24 22.89
N ARG A 301 -1.41 -13.03 23.41
CA ARG A 301 -0.39 -12.20 24.05
C ARG A 301 0.27 -12.94 25.21
N ASN A 302 -0.54 -13.52 26.10
CA ASN A 302 -0.06 -14.27 27.26
C ASN A 302 0.72 -15.53 26.84
N VAL A 303 0.21 -16.31 25.88
CA VAL A 303 0.91 -17.49 25.36
C VAL A 303 2.27 -17.11 24.76
N LEU A 304 2.32 -16.04 23.96
CA LEU A 304 3.56 -15.56 23.35
C LEU A 304 4.58 -15.08 24.38
N LEU A 305 4.15 -14.36 25.43
CA LEU A 305 5.03 -13.93 26.52
C LEU A 305 5.60 -15.11 27.30
N VAL A 306 4.79 -16.13 27.57
CA VAL A 306 5.25 -17.34 28.27
C VAL A 306 6.26 -18.10 27.42
N VAL A 307 5.94 -18.40 26.16
CA VAL A 307 6.83 -19.15 25.25
C VAL A 307 8.12 -18.39 25.01
N ALA A 308 8.06 -17.09 24.74
CA ALA A 308 9.25 -16.28 24.49
C ALA A 308 10.12 -16.13 25.75
N THR A 309 9.52 -15.95 26.93
CA THR A 309 10.27 -15.94 28.19
C THR A 309 10.95 -17.28 28.45
N LEU A 310 10.26 -18.41 28.23
CA LEU A 310 10.85 -19.74 28.36
C LEU A 310 12.03 -19.95 27.40
N LEU A 311 11.87 -19.59 26.12
CA LEU A 311 12.95 -19.67 25.15
C LEU A 311 14.13 -18.77 25.52
N MET A 312 13.89 -17.55 26.02
CA MET A 312 14.95 -16.68 26.55
C MET A 312 15.66 -17.34 27.73
N THR A 313 14.94 -17.95 28.67
CA THR A 313 15.56 -18.60 29.84
C THR A 313 16.41 -19.81 29.43
N VAL A 314 15.90 -20.66 28.55
CA VAL A 314 16.62 -21.85 28.07
C VAL A 314 17.87 -21.46 27.30
N THR A 315 17.79 -20.43 26.45
CA THR A 315 18.95 -19.96 25.69
C THR A 315 19.98 -19.29 26.58
N TYR A 316 19.57 -18.46 27.55
CA TYR A 316 20.47 -17.87 28.55
C TYR A 316 21.20 -18.94 29.38
N GLN A 317 20.50 -20.00 29.79
CA GLN A 317 21.13 -21.12 30.51
C GLN A 317 22.09 -21.89 29.61
N GLY A 318 21.72 -22.13 28.34
CA GLY A 318 22.60 -22.77 27.36
C GLY A 318 23.87 -21.97 27.05
N LEU A 319 23.81 -20.64 27.18
CA LEU A 319 24.98 -19.77 27.12
C LEU A 319 25.92 -20.01 28.31
N LEU A 320 25.39 -20.01 29.54
CA LEU A 320 26.21 -20.17 30.75
C LEU A 320 26.79 -21.59 30.90
N SER A 321 26.12 -22.58 30.32
CA SER A 321 26.53 -23.99 30.33
C SER A 321 26.67 -24.52 28.90
N PRO A 322 27.70 -24.06 28.15
CA PRO A 322 27.84 -24.43 26.76
C PRO A 322 28.21 -25.92 26.62
N PRO A 323 27.92 -26.55 25.47
CA PRO A 323 28.27 -27.94 25.23
C PRO A 323 29.78 -28.15 25.32
N GLY A 324 30.19 -29.14 26.11
CA GLY A 324 31.59 -29.40 26.45
C GLY A 324 32.07 -28.74 27.75
N GLY A 325 31.28 -27.84 28.34
CA GLY A 325 31.57 -27.20 29.63
C GLY A 325 32.56 -26.03 29.55
N LEU A 326 32.91 -25.52 30.74
CA LEU A 326 33.87 -24.44 30.94
C LEU A 326 35.14 -24.98 31.58
N TRP A 327 36.28 -24.38 31.25
CA TRP A 327 37.53 -24.63 31.94
C TRP A 327 37.43 -24.23 33.41
N GLN A 328 37.88 -25.10 34.30
CA GLN A 328 37.97 -24.81 35.73
C GLN A 328 39.34 -24.21 36.06
N ASP A 329 39.41 -23.43 37.14
CA ASP A 329 40.69 -22.93 37.66
C ASP A 329 41.35 -24.03 38.49
N ASP A 330 42.63 -24.30 38.23
CA ASP A 330 43.42 -25.25 39.01
C ASP A 330 43.92 -24.56 40.29
N TYR A 331 43.00 -24.20 41.19
CA TYR A 331 43.37 -23.61 42.47
C TYR A 331 44.05 -24.66 43.36
N ASN A 332 45.38 -24.58 43.47
CA ASN A 332 46.17 -25.42 44.37
C ASN A 332 46.58 -24.60 45.61
N PRO A 333 45.87 -24.72 46.76
CA PRO A 333 46.24 -23.98 47.96
C PRO A 333 47.54 -24.52 48.54
N GLY A 334 48.63 -23.78 48.27
CA GLY A 334 49.89 -23.78 49.04
C GLY A 334 50.42 -25.15 49.48
N SER A 335 50.93 -25.97 48.56
CA SER A 335 51.91 -26.99 48.94
C SER A 335 53.27 -26.32 49.13
N ASN A 336 53.55 -25.89 50.36
CA ASN A 336 54.91 -25.65 50.82
C ASN A 336 55.71 -26.96 50.74
N MET A 337 56.36 -27.24 49.62
CA MET A 337 57.53 -28.11 49.54
C MET A 337 58.44 -27.69 48.37
N PRO A 338 59.75 -27.57 48.59
CA PRO A 338 60.72 -27.32 47.52
C PRO A 338 60.96 -28.63 46.77
N ASN A 339 61.15 -28.52 45.45
CA ASN A 339 61.50 -29.62 44.54
C ASN A 339 60.35 -30.56 44.15
N ALA A 340 59.41 -30.05 43.37
CA ALA A 340 58.85 -30.81 42.27
C ALA A 340 59.23 -30.09 40.96
N THR A 341 60.01 -30.79 40.15
CA THR A 341 60.46 -30.41 38.81
C THR A 341 59.32 -29.80 37.99
N LYS A 342 59.49 -28.54 37.57
CA LYS A 342 58.69 -27.93 36.50
C LYS A 342 58.75 -28.85 35.27
N PRO A 343 57.63 -29.09 34.55
CA PRO A 343 57.73 -29.73 33.25
C PRO A 343 58.50 -28.78 32.33
N ASP A 344 59.62 -29.28 31.80
CA ASP A 344 60.43 -28.61 30.80
C ASP A 344 59.65 -28.61 29.48
N TYR A 345 59.07 -27.47 29.10
CA TYR A 345 58.43 -27.30 27.80
C TYR A 345 59.52 -27.07 26.73
N ARG A 346 60.25 -28.12 26.40
CA ARG A 346 61.12 -28.19 25.22
C ARG A 346 60.85 -29.48 24.45
N SER A 347 59.87 -29.42 23.55
CA SER A 347 59.95 -29.95 22.18
C SER A 347 58.54 -30.08 21.59
N LEU A 348 58.23 -29.28 20.57
CA LEU A 348 57.74 -29.74 19.27
C LEU A 348 57.32 -28.51 18.45
N ASN A 349 57.89 -28.42 17.25
CA ASN A 349 57.40 -27.60 16.16
C ASN A 349 55.88 -27.77 16.03
N GLU A 350 55.12 -26.67 16.00
CA GLU A 350 53.90 -26.56 15.19
C GLU A 350 53.41 -25.11 15.16
N THR A 351 53.14 -24.62 13.94
CA THR A 351 52.57 -23.32 13.61
C THR A 351 51.08 -23.25 13.96
N ALA A 352 50.73 -23.29 15.24
CA ALA A 352 49.37 -23.04 15.72
C ALA A 352 49.41 -22.21 17.02
N PRO A 353 48.62 -21.12 17.14
CA PRO A 353 48.52 -20.38 18.39
C PRO A 353 47.91 -21.31 19.45
N TYR A 354 48.71 -21.68 20.45
CA TYR A 354 48.24 -22.43 21.61
C TYR A 354 47.17 -21.59 22.34
N LEU A 355 45.91 -22.03 22.21
CA LEU A 355 44.78 -21.52 22.98
C LEU A 355 45.07 -21.83 24.46
N GLN A 356 45.50 -20.83 25.24
CA GLN A 356 45.71 -21.00 26.67
C GLN A 356 44.33 -21.24 27.31
N ASN A 357 44.19 -22.35 28.03
CA ASN A 357 42.95 -22.73 28.71
C ASN A 357 42.75 -21.79 29.91
N ILE A 358 41.97 -20.73 29.73
CA ILE A 358 41.65 -19.76 30.78
C ILE A 358 40.40 -20.24 31.52
N ALA A 359 40.45 -20.28 32.85
CA ALA A 359 39.29 -20.63 33.66
C ALA A 359 38.07 -19.76 33.33
N GLY A 360 36.89 -20.38 33.23
CA GLY A 360 35.64 -19.72 32.84
C GLY A 360 35.42 -19.61 31.33
N THR A 361 36.37 -20.02 30.49
CA THR A 361 36.20 -20.05 29.03
C THR A 361 35.67 -21.39 28.54
N ALA A 362 34.95 -21.41 27.43
CA ALA A 362 34.35 -22.64 26.92
C ALA A 362 35.38 -23.62 26.32
N ILE A 363 35.19 -24.92 26.60
CA ILE A 363 36.06 -26.01 26.12
C ILE A 363 35.80 -26.30 24.63
N GLY A 364 34.53 -26.22 24.21
CA GLY A 364 34.06 -26.67 22.89
C GLY A 364 34.43 -25.79 21.69
N VAL A 365 35.15 -24.68 21.91
CA VAL A 365 35.42 -23.62 20.90
C VAL A 365 36.15 -24.16 19.66
N ARG A 366 36.85 -25.30 19.77
CA ARG A 366 37.59 -25.93 18.66
C ARG A 366 36.69 -26.76 17.72
N PHE A 367 35.44 -27.03 18.08
CA PHE A 367 34.53 -27.88 17.30
C PHE A 367 33.55 -27.05 16.46
N TYR A 368 33.34 -27.45 15.20
CA TYR A 368 32.39 -26.78 14.30
C TYR A 368 30.95 -26.75 14.86
N PHE A 369 30.46 -27.87 15.40
CA PHE A 369 29.10 -27.97 15.95
C PHE A 369 28.85 -27.02 17.12
N PHE A 370 29.89 -26.66 17.87
CA PHE A 370 29.79 -25.67 18.95
C PHE A 370 29.44 -24.28 18.42
N TRP A 371 30.03 -23.87 17.30
CA TRP A 371 29.71 -22.58 16.66
C TRP A 371 28.29 -22.56 16.07
N VAL A 372 27.83 -23.69 15.52
CA VAL A 372 26.43 -23.84 15.07
C VAL A 372 25.47 -23.71 16.25
N PHE A 373 25.77 -24.36 17.38
CA PHE A 373 25.01 -24.20 18.61
C PHE A 373 24.98 -22.73 19.07
N LEU A 374 26.14 -22.07 19.16
CA LEU A 374 26.23 -20.70 19.65
C LEU A 374 25.43 -19.72 18.78
N LEU A 375 25.52 -19.87 17.45
CA LEU A 375 24.79 -19.05 16.50
C LEU A 375 23.27 -19.24 16.65
N THR A 376 22.80 -20.49 16.66
CA THR A 376 21.37 -20.82 16.75
C THR A 376 20.78 -20.46 18.11
N ASN A 377 21.53 -20.66 19.19
CA ASN A 377 21.16 -20.27 20.55
C ASN A 377 21.01 -18.74 20.67
N THR A 378 21.99 -18.00 20.17
CA THR A 378 21.96 -16.53 20.15
C THR A 378 20.82 -15.99 19.29
N LEU A 379 20.60 -16.54 18.09
CA LEU A 379 19.48 -16.18 17.24
C LEU A 379 18.14 -16.38 17.97
N THR A 380 17.99 -17.50 18.67
CA THR A 380 16.77 -17.85 19.41
C THR A 380 16.54 -16.89 20.58
N PHE A 381 17.59 -16.53 21.33
CA PHE A 381 17.50 -15.53 22.40
C PHE A 381 17.02 -14.18 21.85
N MET A 382 17.57 -13.73 20.72
CA MET A 382 17.24 -12.44 20.10
C MET A 382 15.83 -12.38 19.54
N LEU A 383 15.38 -13.44 18.85
CA LEU A 383 14.00 -13.55 18.39
C LEU A 383 13.02 -13.57 19.57
N SER A 384 13.35 -14.28 20.65
CA SER A 384 12.50 -14.35 21.83
C SER A 384 12.45 -13.01 22.58
N TYR A 385 13.59 -12.34 22.74
CA TYR A 385 13.70 -11.01 23.34
C TYR A 385 12.88 -9.96 22.59
N THR A 386 12.92 -9.99 21.26
CA THR A 386 12.13 -9.07 20.43
C THR A 386 10.64 -9.31 20.51
N ILE A 387 10.21 -10.57 20.53
CA ILE A 387 8.80 -10.90 20.76
C ILE A 387 8.35 -10.33 22.12
N VAL A 388 9.13 -10.51 23.18
CA VAL A 388 8.78 -9.96 24.50
C VAL A 388 8.69 -8.43 24.49
N LEU A 389 9.65 -7.72 23.88
CA LEU A 389 9.59 -6.26 23.80
C LEU A 389 8.40 -5.72 23.00
N LEU A 390 8.02 -6.39 21.92
CA LEU A 390 6.88 -6.01 21.08
C LEU A 390 5.53 -6.28 21.75
N VAL A 391 5.45 -7.34 22.55
CA VAL A 391 4.19 -7.84 23.13
C VAL A 391 3.87 -7.19 24.49
N ILE A 392 4.88 -6.73 25.23
CA ILE A 392 4.67 -6.01 26.50
C ILE A 392 3.93 -4.68 26.26
N PRO A 393 2.86 -4.37 27.03
CA PRO A 393 2.13 -3.12 26.91
C PRO A 393 3.00 -1.87 27.16
N SER A 394 2.66 -0.73 26.57
CA SER A 394 3.49 0.50 26.62
C SER A 394 3.69 1.07 28.04
N GLY A 395 2.86 0.71 29.02
CA GLY A 395 2.92 1.19 30.40
C GLY A 395 3.99 0.58 31.33
N TYR A 396 4.61 -0.54 30.97
CA TYR A 396 5.54 -1.27 31.86
C TYR A 396 7.02 -0.88 31.66
N PHE A 397 7.36 0.39 31.93
CA PHE A 397 8.70 0.93 31.71
C PHE A 397 9.80 0.23 32.55
N ILE A 398 9.53 -0.06 33.82
CA ILE A 398 10.48 -0.72 34.73
C ILE A 398 10.87 -2.12 34.21
N LEU A 399 9.89 -2.88 33.73
CA LEU A 399 10.13 -4.21 33.16
C LEU A 399 11.06 -4.16 31.94
N ARG A 400 11.03 -3.06 31.18
CA ARG A 400 11.91 -2.87 30.02
C ARG A 400 13.33 -2.50 30.40
N ILE A 401 13.52 -1.72 31.47
CA ILE A 401 14.86 -1.50 32.02
C ILE A 401 15.45 -2.84 32.46
N ALA A 402 14.66 -3.67 33.15
CA ALA A 402 15.09 -5.00 33.55
C ALA A 402 15.47 -5.89 32.34
N LEU A 403 14.67 -5.89 31.27
CA LEU A 403 14.98 -6.60 30.03
C LEU A 403 16.24 -6.05 29.34
N GLY A 404 16.43 -4.74 29.31
CA GLY A 404 17.65 -4.11 28.80
C GLY A 404 18.88 -4.56 29.58
N SER A 405 18.79 -4.56 30.92
CA SER A 405 19.85 -5.09 31.79
C SER A 405 20.12 -6.57 31.52
N LEU A 406 19.09 -7.39 31.33
CA LEU A 406 19.25 -8.81 30.99
C LEU A 406 20.01 -9.01 29.68
N SER A 407 19.70 -8.21 28.64
CA SER A 407 20.41 -8.25 27.36
C SER A 407 21.89 -7.85 27.50
N LEU A 408 22.18 -6.85 28.33
CA LEU A 408 23.54 -6.44 28.62
C LEU A 408 24.32 -7.55 29.35
N CYS A 409 23.68 -8.20 30.34
CA CYS A 409 24.27 -9.34 31.03
C CYS A 409 24.53 -10.51 30.08
N TYR A 410 23.65 -10.77 29.10
CA TYR A 410 23.86 -11.81 28.08
C TYR A 410 25.10 -11.51 27.24
N VAL A 411 25.22 -10.28 26.72
CA VAL A 411 26.37 -9.85 25.91
C VAL A 411 27.67 -9.85 26.73
N ALA A 412 27.62 -9.42 27.99
CA ALA A 412 28.78 -9.45 28.89
C ALA A 412 29.22 -10.89 29.17
N SER A 413 28.29 -11.79 29.47
CA SER A 413 28.57 -13.21 29.70
C SER A 413 29.17 -13.87 28.45
N MET A 414 28.61 -13.55 27.28
CA MET A 414 29.16 -13.94 25.98
C MET A 414 30.61 -13.46 25.79
N ALA A 415 30.92 -12.20 26.10
CA ALA A 415 32.27 -11.65 25.96
C ALA A 415 33.30 -12.31 26.89
N VAL A 416 32.89 -12.71 28.09
CA VAL A 416 33.75 -13.37 29.09
C VAL A 416 33.98 -14.85 28.76
N ILE A 417 32.92 -15.59 28.41
CA ILE A 417 32.97 -17.03 28.19
C ILE A 417 33.66 -17.39 26.87
N PHE A 418 33.56 -16.52 25.85
CA PHE A 418 34.12 -16.74 24.51
C PHE A 418 35.12 -15.64 24.11
N PRO A 419 36.36 -15.63 24.66
CA PRO A 419 37.33 -14.58 24.41
C PRO A 419 37.90 -14.56 22.96
N ILE A 420 38.50 -13.41 22.67
CA ILE A 420 38.64 -12.65 21.40
C ILE A 420 39.47 -13.31 20.26
N TYR A 421 39.95 -14.54 20.39
CA TYR A 421 40.89 -15.12 19.41
C TYR A 421 40.27 -15.51 18.05
N PHE A 422 38.94 -15.49 17.89
CA PHE A 422 38.22 -15.73 16.63
C PHE A 422 37.61 -14.44 16.03
N LEU A 423 38.47 -13.42 15.89
CA LEU A 423 38.16 -11.99 15.73
C LEU A 423 37.21 -11.58 14.60
N TYR A 424 37.03 -12.38 13.54
CA TYR A 424 36.26 -11.95 12.35
C TYR A 424 34.79 -12.42 12.34
N THR A 425 34.51 -13.64 12.78
CA THR A 425 33.14 -14.17 12.80
C THR A 425 32.36 -13.63 13.99
N TYR A 426 33.03 -13.40 15.13
CA TYR A 426 32.40 -12.93 16.36
C TYR A 426 32.10 -11.42 16.35
N ALA A 427 32.98 -10.61 15.74
CA ALA A 427 32.74 -9.19 15.55
C ALA A 427 31.51 -8.92 14.65
N LEU A 428 31.33 -9.72 13.61
CA LEU A 428 30.14 -9.63 12.74
C LEU A 428 28.85 -9.94 13.52
N VAL A 429 28.86 -10.99 14.35
CA VAL A 429 27.71 -11.35 15.19
C VAL A 429 27.41 -10.26 16.21
N LEU A 430 28.42 -9.73 16.92
CA LEU A 430 28.22 -8.62 17.87
C LEU A 430 27.72 -7.34 17.20
N VAL A 431 28.22 -7.02 16.00
CA VAL A 431 27.74 -5.88 15.20
C VAL A 431 26.28 -6.09 14.77
N ILE A 432 25.93 -7.29 14.29
CA ILE A 432 24.55 -7.65 13.95
C ILE A 432 23.65 -7.56 15.19
N LEU A 433 24.09 -8.08 16.34
CA LEU A 433 23.37 -8.01 17.61
C LEU A 433 23.15 -6.57 18.07
N PHE A 434 24.17 -5.72 17.97
CA PHE A 434 24.10 -4.31 18.33
C PHE A 434 23.11 -3.54 17.45
N PHE A 435 23.20 -3.69 16.12
CA PHE A 435 22.27 -3.06 15.19
C PHE A 435 20.83 -3.60 15.33
N PHE A 436 20.67 -4.88 15.63
CA PHE A 436 19.36 -5.49 15.88
C PHE A 436 18.72 -5.00 17.20
N LEU A 437 19.50 -4.86 18.28
CA LEU A 437 19.03 -4.29 19.54
C LEU A 437 18.67 -2.81 19.40
N LEU A 438 19.48 -2.03 18.68
CA LEU A 438 19.17 -0.63 18.35
C LEU A 438 17.90 -0.50 17.52
N PHE A 439 17.75 -1.33 16.48
CA PHE A 439 16.56 -1.35 15.63
C PHE A 439 15.29 -1.71 16.41
N THR A 440 15.38 -2.69 17.31
CA THR A 440 14.23 -3.15 18.10
C THR A 440 13.85 -2.17 19.20
N HIS A 441 14.84 -1.50 19.82
CA HIS A 441 14.59 -0.39 20.74
C HIS A 441 13.97 0.83 20.03
N TYR A 442 14.43 1.14 18.81
CA TYR A 442 13.85 2.17 17.94
C TYR A 442 12.37 1.88 17.60
N LEU A 443 12.07 0.65 17.14
CA LEU A 443 10.70 0.21 16.86
C LEU A 443 9.78 0.37 18.07
N TYR A 444 10.27 0.02 19.26
CA TYR A 444 9.52 0.12 20.50
C TYR A 444 9.28 1.58 20.95
N LEU A 445 10.31 2.45 20.93
CA LEU A 445 10.16 3.87 21.29
C LEU A 445 9.04 4.51 20.45
N GLN A 446 8.97 4.18 19.18
CA GLN A 446 7.93 4.72 18.29
C GLN A 446 6.55 4.08 18.48
N TYR A 447 6.44 2.79 18.82
CA TYR A 447 5.17 2.20 19.27
C TYR A 447 4.63 2.88 20.54
N ALA A 448 5.50 3.20 21.50
CA ALA A 448 5.13 3.91 22.72
C ALA A 448 4.64 5.35 22.42
N PHE A 449 5.21 6.02 21.41
CA PHE A 449 4.75 7.35 20.98
C PHE A 449 3.44 7.32 20.19
N VAL A 450 3.23 6.33 19.32
CA VAL A 450 1.98 6.15 18.55
C VAL A 450 0.83 5.73 19.47
N SER A 451 1.05 4.81 20.41
CA SER A 451 0.00 4.37 21.36
C SER A 451 -0.43 5.44 22.35
N LYS A 452 0.43 6.42 22.65
CA LYS A 452 0.10 7.57 23.52
C LYS A 452 -0.48 8.76 22.74
N GLY A 453 -0.58 8.69 21.40
CA GLY A 453 -1.06 9.80 20.56
C GLY A 453 -0.15 11.04 20.57
N ILE A 454 1.07 10.94 21.09
CA ILE A 454 1.96 12.10 21.34
C ILE A 454 2.77 12.48 20.09
N ILE A 455 3.00 11.56 19.16
CA ILE A 455 3.72 11.89 17.93
C ILE A 455 3.02 11.27 16.71
N GLU A 456 2.39 12.12 15.88
CA GLU A 456 2.43 11.91 14.44
C GLU A 456 3.91 11.93 14.06
N VAL A 457 4.63 10.80 14.14
CA VAL A 457 6.03 10.73 13.66
C VAL A 457 5.96 10.72 12.15
N ARG A 458 5.66 11.90 11.59
CA ARG A 458 5.96 12.25 10.23
C ARG A 458 7.48 12.34 10.20
N VAL A 459 8.16 11.24 9.89
CA VAL A 459 9.46 11.38 9.23
C VAL A 459 9.15 12.23 8.02
N ARG A 460 9.43 13.54 8.08
CA ARG A 460 9.22 14.41 6.92
C ARG A 460 10.21 13.86 5.89
N PRO A 461 9.75 13.25 4.78
CA PRO A 461 10.67 12.78 3.75
C PRO A 461 11.54 13.95 3.24
N ASN A 462 11.02 15.18 3.37
CA ASN A 462 11.77 16.42 3.11
C ASN A 462 12.97 16.61 4.02
N ALA A 463 12.99 16.17 5.29
CA ALA A 463 14.16 16.37 6.15
C ALA A 463 15.34 15.48 5.73
N ILE A 464 15.08 14.24 5.30
CA ILE A 464 16.11 13.34 4.78
C ILE A 464 16.61 13.82 3.40
N LEU A 465 15.69 14.28 2.55
CA LEU A 465 16.02 14.88 1.26
C LEU A 465 16.77 16.22 1.42
N GLU A 466 16.40 17.05 2.38
CA GLU A 466 17.09 18.30 2.73
C GLU A 466 18.49 18.02 3.29
N CYS A 467 18.65 17.04 4.18
CA CYS A 467 19.97 16.63 4.66
C CYS A 467 20.87 16.11 3.52
N TYR A 468 20.31 15.36 2.56
CA TYR A 468 21.08 14.85 1.41
C TYR A 468 21.39 15.95 0.38
N LEU A 469 20.44 16.84 0.09
CA LEU A 469 20.65 18.01 -0.78
C LEU A 469 21.62 19.02 -0.16
N TYR A 470 21.64 19.14 1.18
CA TYR A 470 22.62 19.94 1.90
C TYR A 470 24.01 19.31 1.79
N PHE A 471 24.13 17.99 1.94
CA PHE A 471 25.40 17.27 1.75
C PHE A 471 25.97 17.42 0.34
N ASN A 472 25.13 17.35 -0.69
CA ASN A 472 25.52 17.54 -2.10
C ASN A 472 25.72 19.01 -2.53
N LYS A 473 25.41 19.98 -1.67
CA LYS A 473 25.80 21.40 -1.88
C LYS A 473 27.16 21.73 -1.26
N VAL A 474 27.65 20.86 -0.40
CA VAL A 474 28.90 21.03 0.38
C VAL A 474 30.07 20.25 -0.25
N VAL A 475 29.77 19.26 -1.11
CA VAL A 475 30.72 18.61 -2.04
C VAL A 475 30.54 19.23 -3.42
#